data_AF-A0A1A2M9S6-F1
#
_entry.id   AF-A0A1A2M9S6-F1
#
_cell.length_a   1.000
_cell.length_b   1.000
_cell.length_c   1.000
_cell.angle_alpha   90.00
_cell.angle_beta   90.00
_cell.angle_gamma   90.00
#
_symmetry.space_group_name_H-M   'P 1'
#
loop_
_entity.id
_entity.type
_entity.pdbx_description
1 polymer ?
#
loop_
_entity_poly.entity_id
_entity_poly.type
_entity_poly.pdbx_seq_one_letter_code
_entity_poly.pdbx_strand_id
1 'polypeptide(L)'
;MKMIGRAAIWAAAVTVGLAATSGVRASAEDYLYVHTESARTRCSIGTHDVLCVSQTLELPVGFGNNAAEVDDTGKLQYLGVGMVGDPDRDIVLHYGQTYHLQGWTVLPTDHGTRFTNDRTGHGMFVSVHGIYSF
;
A
#
# COMPACT_ATOMS: atom_id res chain seq x y z
N MET A 1 -15.85 -46.13 -52.96
CA MET A 1 -15.57 -44.73 -53.33
C MET A 1 -16.28 -43.81 -52.33
N LYS A 2 -15.64 -42.68 -51.96
CA LYS A 2 -16.08 -41.58 -51.05
C LYS A 2 -15.97 -41.91 -49.53
N MET A 3 -14.84 -41.66 -48.87
CA MET A 3 -14.24 -40.41 -48.33
C MET A 3 -14.82 -39.88 -47.01
N ILE A 4 -13.97 -39.99 -45.97
CA ILE A 4 -13.54 -38.96 -45.00
C ILE A 4 -14.54 -38.43 -43.96
N GLY A 5 -14.12 -38.44 -42.69
CA GLY A 5 -14.60 -37.49 -41.68
C GLY A 5 -14.17 -37.82 -40.25
N ARG A 6 -12.91 -37.53 -39.88
CA ARG A 6 -12.44 -37.57 -38.48
C ARG A 6 -13.05 -36.37 -37.73
N ALA A 7 -13.93 -36.62 -36.77
CA ALA A 7 -14.40 -35.59 -35.85
C ALA A 7 -13.51 -35.62 -34.59
N ALA A 8 -12.63 -34.63 -34.47
CA ALA A 8 -11.83 -34.39 -33.27
C ALA A 8 -12.73 -33.78 -32.19
N ILE A 9 -12.84 -34.47 -31.06
CA ILE A 9 -13.52 -33.97 -29.86
C ILE A 9 -12.54 -33.02 -29.16
N TRP A 10 -12.76 -31.72 -29.30
CA TRP A 10 -12.04 -30.72 -28.54
C TRP A 10 -12.69 -30.58 -27.16
N ALA A 11 -11.96 -30.97 -26.13
CA ALA A 11 -12.32 -30.73 -24.74
C ALA A 11 -12.23 -29.22 -24.46
N ALA A 12 -13.37 -28.56 -24.28
CA ALA A 12 -13.40 -27.20 -23.77
C ALA A 12 -13.19 -27.24 -22.25
N ALA A 13 -11.94 -27.10 -21.82
CA ALA A 13 -11.64 -26.80 -20.42
C ALA A 13 -12.08 -25.35 -20.15
N VAL A 14 -13.24 -25.19 -19.52
CA VAL A 14 -13.69 -23.90 -18.98
C VAL A 14 -12.80 -23.60 -17.77
N THR A 15 -11.74 -22.85 -17.98
CA THR A 15 -10.97 -22.25 -16.89
C THR A 15 -11.81 -21.13 -16.30
N VAL A 16 -12.50 -21.42 -15.19
CA VAL A 16 -13.06 -20.38 -14.32
C VAL A 16 -11.87 -19.60 -13.75
N GLY A 17 -11.59 -18.44 -14.33
CA GLY A 17 -10.64 -17.49 -13.76
C GLY A 17 -11.19 -17.01 -12.42
N LEU A 18 -10.49 -17.30 -11.33
CA LEU A 18 -10.74 -16.63 -10.05
C LEU A 18 -10.47 -15.14 -10.26
N ALA A 19 -11.54 -14.35 -10.29
CA ALA A 19 -11.43 -12.91 -10.11
C ALA A 19 -10.83 -12.69 -8.72
N ALA A 20 -9.60 -12.17 -8.66
CA ALA A 20 -9.03 -11.66 -7.43
C ALA A 20 -9.93 -10.50 -7.00
N THR A 21 -10.76 -10.75 -5.99
CA THR A 21 -11.42 -9.67 -5.28
C THR A 21 -10.30 -8.82 -4.69
N SER A 22 -10.23 -7.55 -5.08
CA SER A 22 -9.37 -6.56 -4.44
C SER A 22 -9.88 -6.38 -3.01
N GLY A 23 -9.49 -7.30 -2.14
CA GLY A 23 -9.85 -7.29 -0.74
C GLY A 23 -9.18 -6.10 -0.07
N VAL A 24 -9.96 -5.33 0.68
CA VAL A 24 -9.44 -4.51 1.77
C VAL A 24 -8.52 -5.41 2.59
N ARG A 25 -7.20 -5.17 2.54
CA ARG A 25 -6.27 -5.75 3.49
C ARG A 25 -6.44 -5.01 4.81
N ALA A 26 -7.47 -5.37 5.54
CA ALA A 26 -7.41 -5.31 6.99
C ALA A 26 -7.11 -6.73 7.44
N SER A 27 -5.88 -7.20 7.20
CA SER A 27 -5.40 -8.35 7.95
C SER A 27 -5.14 -7.80 9.35
N ALA A 28 -5.92 -8.24 10.33
CA ALA A 28 -5.80 -7.83 11.73
C ALA A 28 -4.57 -8.44 12.42
N GLU A 29 -3.41 -8.38 11.75
CA GLU A 29 -2.09 -8.52 12.35
C GLU A 29 -1.64 -7.12 12.80
N ASP A 30 -0.74 -7.00 13.78
CA ASP A 30 -0.49 -5.79 14.59
C ASP A 30 -0.03 -4.55 13.79
N TYR A 31 -0.93 -3.89 13.07
CA TYR A 31 -0.67 -2.61 12.42
C TYR A 31 -0.71 -1.48 13.44
N LEU A 32 0.33 -0.63 13.42
CA LEU A 32 0.31 0.65 14.11
C LEU A 32 -0.21 1.71 13.15
N TYR A 33 -1.19 2.48 13.60
CA TYR A 33 -1.73 3.61 12.86
C TYR A 33 -1.09 4.90 13.35
N VAL A 34 -0.66 5.73 12.41
CA VAL A 34 0.06 6.98 12.69
C VAL A 34 -0.46 8.09 11.80
N HIS A 35 -0.37 9.33 12.27
CA HIS A 35 -0.51 10.51 11.41
C HIS A 35 0.48 11.59 11.78
N THR A 36 0.86 12.41 10.81
CA THR A 36 1.65 13.62 11.07
C THR A 36 0.84 14.62 11.90
N GLU A 37 1.49 15.45 12.72
CA GLU A 37 0.82 16.49 13.50
C GLU A 37 -0.06 17.48 12.69
N SER A 38 0.17 17.62 11.38
CA SER A 38 -0.71 18.39 10.48
C SER A 38 -1.94 17.60 9.97
N ALA A 39 -2.05 16.33 10.30
CA ALA A 39 -3.01 15.33 9.80
C ALA A 39 -3.03 15.13 8.27
N ARG A 40 -2.09 15.72 7.51
CA ARG A 40 -2.06 15.63 6.03
C ARG A 40 -1.73 14.24 5.50
N THR A 41 -1.02 13.45 6.30
CA THR A 41 -0.62 12.08 5.97
C THR A 41 -0.99 11.16 7.12
N ARG A 42 -1.67 10.06 6.81
CA ARG A 42 -2.04 8.98 7.74
C ARG A 42 -1.51 7.66 7.20
N CYS A 43 -0.84 6.86 8.03
CA CYS A 43 -0.18 5.62 7.62
C CYS A 43 -0.52 4.46 8.57
N SER A 44 -0.61 3.26 8.02
CA SER A 44 -0.57 2.00 8.77
C SER A 44 0.79 1.34 8.54
N ILE A 45 1.44 0.94 9.63
CA ILE A 45 2.78 0.34 9.63
C ILE A 45 2.66 -1.09 10.13
N GLY A 46 2.92 -2.04 9.25
CA GLY A 46 3.11 -3.45 9.57
C GLY A 46 4.60 -3.80 9.62
N THR A 47 4.91 -5.04 9.95
CA THR A 47 6.30 -5.53 9.98
C THR A 47 6.94 -5.64 8.60
N HIS A 48 6.12 -5.77 7.54
CA HIS A 48 6.58 -5.98 6.16
C HIS A 48 6.16 -4.90 5.18
N ASP A 49 5.26 -4.00 5.57
CA ASP A 49 4.71 -2.99 4.68
C ASP A 49 4.31 -1.72 5.43
N VAL A 50 4.33 -0.61 4.70
CA VAL A 50 3.77 0.67 5.14
C VAL A 50 2.80 1.15 4.08
N LEU A 51 1.56 1.39 4.48
CA LEU A 51 0.52 1.96 3.64
C LEU A 51 0.17 3.36 4.13
N CYS A 52 0.26 4.36 3.26
CA CYS A 52 -0.08 5.74 3.56
C CYS A 52 -1.18 6.26 2.67
N VAL A 53 -2.13 6.97 3.26
CA VAL A 53 -3.10 7.82 2.58
C VAL A 53 -2.77 9.28 2.88
N SER A 54 -2.88 10.15 1.88
CA SER A 54 -2.79 11.59 2.09
C SER A 54 -4.01 12.28 1.51
N GLN A 55 -4.54 13.23 2.28
CA GLN A 55 -5.80 13.92 1.98
C GLN A 55 -5.69 14.84 0.75
N THR A 56 -4.47 15.13 0.30
CA THR A 56 -4.14 16.07 -0.78
C THR A 56 -3.39 15.40 -1.93
N LEU A 57 -3.23 14.08 -1.90
CA LEU A 57 -2.52 13.35 -2.94
C LEU A 57 -3.41 13.20 -4.18
N GLU A 58 -3.26 14.13 -5.12
CA GLU A 58 -3.74 13.97 -6.49
C GLU A 58 -2.89 12.88 -7.18
N LEU A 59 -3.24 11.60 -7.01
CA LEU A 59 -2.66 10.53 -7.83
C LEU A 59 -3.26 10.55 -9.25
N PRO A 60 -2.58 9.94 -10.24
CA PRO A 60 -3.12 9.79 -11.59
C PRO A 60 -4.57 9.28 -11.58
N VAL A 61 -5.43 9.98 -12.32
CA VAL A 61 -6.88 9.74 -12.38
C VAL A 61 -7.20 8.26 -12.70
N GLY A 62 -8.05 7.63 -11.89
CA GLY A 62 -8.50 6.25 -12.08
C GLY A 62 -8.53 5.38 -10.81
N PHE A 63 -7.86 5.83 -9.75
CA PHE A 63 -7.86 5.15 -8.44
C PHE A 63 -8.63 6.01 -7.44
N GLY A 64 -9.79 5.53 -7.00
CA GLY A 64 -10.57 6.18 -5.94
C GLY A 64 -9.86 5.96 -4.60
N ASN A 65 -9.54 7.05 -3.89
CA ASN A 65 -8.83 7.09 -2.61
C ASN A 65 -7.44 6.43 -2.65
N ASN A 66 -6.43 7.28 -2.53
CA ASN A 66 -5.10 7.04 -3.04
C ASN A 66 -4.13 6.58 -1.96
N ALA A 67 -4.11 5.28 -1.70
CA ALA A 67 -3.12 4.68 -0.81
C ALA A 67 -1.84 4.34 -1.58
N ALA A 68 -0.69 4.69 -1.01
CA ALA A 68 0.61 4.20 -1.45
C ALA A 68 1.11 3.19 -0.43
N GLU A 69 1.45 1.99 -0.89
CA GLU A 69 2.02 0.93 -0.07
C GLU A 69 3.43 0.62 -0.56
N VAL A 70 4.38 0.53 0.37
CA VAL A 70 5.72 0.03 0.11
C VAL A 70 5.97 -1.19 0.97
N ASP A 71 6.54 -2.24 0.39
CA ASP A 71 7.00 -3.41 1.16
C ASP A 71 8.45 -3.25 1.64
N ASP A 72 8.91 -4.19 2.47
CA ASP A 72 10.28 -4.22 3.02
C ASP A 72 11.39 -4.44 1.97
N THR A 73 11.03 -4.65 0.70
CA THR A 73 11.96 -4.70 -0.43
C THR A 73 12.03 -3.41 -1.23
N GLY A 74 11.23 -2.39 -0.85
CA GLY A 74 11.16 -1.10 -1.55
C GLY A 74 10.20 -1.09 -2.75
N LYS A 75 9.40 -2.15 -2.93
CA LYS A 75 8.42 -2.21 -4.01
C LYS A 75 7.23 -1.33 -3.66
N LEU A 76 7.09 -0.24 -4.42
CA LEU A 76 5.97 0.69 -4.31
C LEU A 76 4.79 0.25 -5.18
N GLN A 77 3.58 0.29 -4.61
CA GLN A 77 2.33 0.10 -5.33
C GLN A 77 1.27 1.11 -4.87
N TYR A 78 0.35 1.42 -5.77
CA TYR A 78 -0.79 2.28 -5.48
C TYR A 78 -2.05 1.44 -5.43
N LEU A 79 -2.85 1.66 -4.39
CA LEU A 79 -4.08 0.95 -4.13
C LEU A 79 -5.25 1.92 -4.11
N GLY A 80 -6.37 1.52 -4.74
CA GLY A 80 -7.65 2.23 -4.65
C GLY A 80 -8.40 1.91 -3.36
N VAL A 81 -7.73 2.03 -2.21
CA VAL A 81 -8.27 1.73 -0.88
C VAL A 81 -8.16 2.96 0.01
N GLY A 82 -9.11 3.12 0.92
CA GLY A 82 -9.03 4.07 2.01
C GLY A 82 -8.40 3.45 3.26
N MET A 83 -8.01 4.29 4.22
CA MET A 83 -7.64 3.83 5.54
C MET A 83 -8.88 3.69 6.43
N VAL A 84 -8.95 2.57 7.15
CA VAL A 84 -10.00 2.30 8.15
C VAL A 84 -9.49 2.64 9.55
N GLY A 85 -10.43 2.73 10.51
CA GLY A 85 -10.10 2.99 11.91
C GLY A 85 -10.18 4.47 12.31
N ASP A 86 -10.32 4.69 13.60
CA ASP A 86 -10.51 6.01 14.21
C ASP A 86 -9.18 6.80 14.28
N PRO A 87 -9.04 7.93 13.56
CA PRO A 87 -7.83 8.76 13.59
C PRO A 87 -7.44 9.25 14.99
N ASP A 88 -8.41 9.38 15.90
CA ASP A 88 -8.15 9.83 17.27
C ASP A 88 -7.35 8.80 18.09
N ARG A 89 -7.19 7.57 17.56
CA ARG A 89 -6.40 6.50 18.18
C ARG A 89 -5.02 6.32 17.55
N ASP A 90 -4.70 7.09 16.51
CA ASP A 90 -3.39 7.02 15.86
C ASP A 90 -2.30 7.61 16.77
N ILE A 91 -1.07 7.15 16.58
CA ILE A 91 0.10 7.81 17.15
C ILE A 91 0.37 9.09 16.34
N VAL A 92 0.45 10.22 17.05
CA VAL A 92 0.83 11.50 16.43
C VAL A 92 2.34 11.54 16.22
N LEU A 93 2.74 11.76 14.98
CA LEU A 93 4.13 11.96 14.56
C LEU A 93 4.45 13.46 14.56
N HIS A 94 5.32 13.87 15.48
CA HIS A 94 5.85 15.22 15.59
C HIS A 94 7.03 15.42 14.66
N TYR A 95 7.06 16.55 13.96
CA TYR A 95 8.12 16.83 12.98
C TYR A 95 9.50 16.91 13.63
N GLY A 96 10.50 16.34 12.95
CA GLY A 96 11.89 16.29 13.43
C GLY A 96 12.18 15.21 14.47
N GLN A 97 11.15 14.53 15.01
CA GLN A 97 11.33 13.39 15.90
C GLN A 97 11.48 12.09 15.11
N THR A 98 12.50 11.30 15.41
CA THR A 98 12.64 9.96 14.82
C THR A 98 11.88 8.92 15.65
N TYR A 99 11.17 8.02 14.97
CA TYR A 99 10.44 6.92 15.59
C TYR A 99 10.94 5.58 15.04
N HIS A 100 10.87 4.53 15.87
CA HIS A 100 11.11 3.15 15.46
C HIS A 100 9.85 2.33 15.71
N LEU A 101 9.17 1.93 14.64
CA LEU A 101 7.84 1.32 14.69
C LEU A 101 7.83 0.08 13.79
N GLN A 102 7.54 -1.10 14.34
CA GLN A 102 7.45 -2.36 13.59
C GLN A 102 8.67 -2.67 12.67
N GLY A 103 9.89 -2.29 13.09
CA GLY A 103 11.09 -2.49 12.26
C GLY A 103 11.31 -1.44 11.17
N TRP A 104 10.62 -0.31 11.27
CA TRP A 104 10.80 0.86 10.42
C TRP A 104 11.30 2.05 11.22
N THR A 105 12.34 2.70 10.71
CA THR A 105 12.70 4.07 11.10
C THR A 105 11.79 5.06 10.36
N VAL A 106 11.06 5.87 11.13
CA VAL A 106 10.13 6.89 10.62
C VAL A 106 10.65 8.28 10.96
N LEU A 107 10.87 9.10 9.92
CA LEU A 107 11.29 10.49 10.03
C LEU A 107 10.25 11.42 9.38
N PRO A 108 9.29 11.94 10.16
CA PRO A 108 8.34 12.95 9.72
C PRO A 108 8.99 14.34 9.67
N THR A 109 8.71 15.06 8.59
CA THR A 109 9.07 16.48 8.42
C THR A 109 7.86 17.23 7.86
N ASP A 110 7.92 18.55 7.90
CA ASP A 110 6.94 19.42 7.25
C ASP A 110 6.89 19.23 5.72
N HIS A 111 7.98 18.77 5.12
CA HIS A 111 8.06 18.44 3.70
C HIS A 111 7.55 17.04 3.33
N GLY A 112 7.42 16.14 4.31
CA GLY A 112 6.98 14.76 4.10
C GLY A 112 7.59 13.79 5.11
N THR A 113 7.17 12.53 5.04
CA THR A 113 7.57 11.49 5.98
C THR A 113 8.38 10.43 5.25
N ARG A 114 9.57 10.12 5.77
CA ARG A 114 10.40 9.01 5.30
C ARG A 114 10.19 7.79 6.18
N PHE A 115 9.98 6.65 5.56
CA PHE A 115 9.93 5.33 6.17
C PHE A 115 11.08 4.50 5.61
N THR A 116 11.92 3.96 6.48
CA THR A 116 13.05 3.12 6.10
C THR A 116 12.96 1.81 6.88
N ASN A 117 12.91 0.68 6.19
CA ASN A 117 12.96 -0.62 6.81
C ASN A 117 14.34 -0.83 7.43
N ASP A 118 14.40 -1.13 8.73
CA ASP A 118 15.65 -1.20 9.48
C ASP A 118 16.55 -2.36 9.03
N ARG A 119 15.94 -3.41 8.46
CA ARG A 119 16.65 -4.61 8.01
C ARG A 119 17.23 -4.45 6.60
N THR A 120 16.48 -3.83 5.70
CA THR A 120 16.84 -3.80 4.26
C THR A 120 17.35 -2.43 3.80
N GLY A 121 17.07 -1.35 4.54
CA GLY A 121 17.37 0.01 4.13
C GLY A 121 16.45 0.56 3.04
N HIS A 122 15.48 -0.24 2.57
CA HIS A 122 14.48 0.16 1.59
C HIS A 122 13.29 0.87 2.24
N GLY A 123 12.50 1.57 1.45
CA GLY A 123 11.24 2.13 1.92
C GLY A 123 10.69 3.21 1.03
N MET A 124 10.02 4.19 1.61
CA MET A 124 9.39 5.28 0.86
C MET A 124 9.52 6.63 1.54
N PHE A 125 9.45 7.66 0.71
CA PHE A 125 9.13 9.01 1.14
C PHE A 125 7.73 9.37 0.63
N VAL A 126 6.88 9.88 1.53
CA VAL A 126 5.52 10.31 1.23
C VAL A 126 5.32 11.77 1.60
N SER A 127 4.77 12.53 0.66
CA SER A 127 4.41 13.94 0.85
C SER A 127 3.18 14.28 0.03
N VAL A 128 2.59 15.44 0.31
CA VAL A 128 1.52 16.02 -0.52
C VAL A 128 2.00 16.39 -1.93
N HIS A 129 3.31 16.49 -2.15
CA HIS A 129 3.91 16.85 -3.43
C HIS A 129 4.33 15.63 -4.27
N GLY A 130 4.30 14.43 -3.70
CA GLY A 130 4.72 13.22 -4.39
C GLY A 130 5.21 12.12 -3.46
N ILE A 131 5.35 10.94 -4.05
CA ILE A 131 5.77 9.71 -3.39
C ILE A 131 6.84 9.03 -4.25
N TYR A 132 7.88 8.50 -3.61
CA TYR A 132 8.87 7.64 -4.25
C TYR A 132 9.38 6.59 -3.27
N SER A 133 9.85 5.46 -3.79
CA SER A 133 10.56 4.45 -3.01
C SER A 133 12.07 4.45 -3.28
N PHE A 134 12.81 3.79 -2.39
CA PHE A 134 14.26 3.59 -2.45
C PHE A 134 14.63 2.23 -1.85
#